data_AF-A0A238VM57-F1
#
_entry.id   AF-A0A238VM57-F1
#
_cell.length_a   1.000
_cell.length_b   1.000
_cell.length_c   1.000
_cell.angle_alpha   90.00
_cell.angle_beta   90.00
_cell.angle_gamma   90.00
#
_symmetry.space_group_name_H-M   'P 1'
#
loop_
_entity.id
_entity.type
_entity.pdbx_description
1 polymer ?
#
loop_
_entity_poly.entity_id
_entity_poly.type
_entity_poly.pdbx_seq_one_letter_code
_entity_poly.pdbx_strand_id
1 'polypeptide(L)'
;MQPTTTGRFRVHDRRPRPDVAEATEEFVLVEIPPDPIDPNAPESADAFDPIFVTAEGYDGDLEATIDALAPGVVIDGTLAWDDGTARFTEVETVREDRFRFAGNIEGIFEAAVEAWNAIRADGEAFGSVTTRSTDGEPNGALYLFADGPGGDTFAELRAGRIPIEPLVARVNERLDDDRPREVFVLRPADHPFVLVHVVFDRDGVLARTIRDTYDLGSGLAAGLDDGDEETAGDDGADDDGTVEDDADEDGSDDFDLRDRL
;
A
#
# COMPACT_ATOMS: atom_id res chain seq x y z
N MET A 1 23.38 21.46 20.78
CA MET A 1 23.47 20.53 19.64
C MET A 1 22.25 19.66 19.74
N GLN A 2 21.38 19.70 18.73
CA GLN A 2 20.22 18.79 18.69
C GLN A 2 20.74 17.37 18.46
N PRO A 3 20.18 16.35 19.11
CA PRO A 3 20.52 14.97 18.80
C PRO A 3 20.09 14.67 17.35
N THR A 4 20.90 13.86 16.65
CA THR A 4 20.64 13.45 15.28
C THR A 4 20.69 11.94 15.15
N THR A 5 19.82 11.38 14.31
CA THR A 5 19.81 9.97 13.93
C THR A 5 20.03 9.88 12.42
N THR A 6 20.99 9.08 11.99
CA THR A 6 21.23 8.81 10.56
C THR A 6 21.01 7.34 10.32
N GLY A 7 20.28 7.01 9.25
CA GLY A 7 19.93 5.65 8.93
C GLY A 7 19.26 5.52 7.57
N ARG A 8 18.88 4.29 7.25
CA ARG A 8 18.05 3.98 6.09
C ARG A 8 16.62 3.83 6.56
N PHE A 9 15.71 4.57 5.95
CA PHE A 9 14.31 4.58 6.34
C PHE A 9 13.43 4.24 5.15
N ARG A 10 12.33 3.53 5.41
CA ARG A 10 11.20 3.48 4.50
C ARG A 10 10.16 4.52 4.90
N VAL A 11 9.68 5.29 3.94
CA VAL A 11 8.48 6.12 4.09
C VAL A 11 7.27 5.18 4.05
N HIS A 12 6.66 4.91 5.19
CA HIS A 12 5.54 3.97 5.29
C HIS A 12 4.21 4.61 4.89
N ASP A 13 3.97 5.84 5.33
CA ASP A 13 2.77 6.62 5.00
C ASP A 13 3.06 8.13 5.11
N ARG A 14 2.22 8.94 4.47
CA ARG A 14 2.14 10.41 4.66
C ARG A 14 0.72 10.71 5.10
N ARG A 15 0.56 11.32 6.28
CA ARG A 15 -0.75 11.49 6.91
C ARG A 15 -0.90 12.84 7.60
N PRO A 16 -2.14 13.31 7.81
CA PRO A 16 -2.41 14.41 8.72
C PRO A 16 -1.97 14.05 10.15
N ARG A 17 -1.37 15.03 10.82
CA ARG A 17 -0.89 14.87 12.18
C ARG A 17 -2.06 14.92 13.17
N PRO A 18 -2.23 13.93 14.06
CA PRO A 18 -3.43 13.80 14.87
C PRO A 18 -3.55 14.82 16.01
N ASP A 19 -2.44 15.37 16.49
CA ASP A 19 -2.37 16.17 17.73
C ASP A 19 -2.37 17.69 17.51
N VAL A 20 -2.63 18.14 16.29
CA VAL A 20 -2.57 19.55 15.88
C VAL A 20 -3.88 19.98 15.23
N ALA A 21 -4.33 21.20 15.56
CA ALA A 21 -5.57 21.74 15.03
C ALA A 21 -5.46 22.16 13.56
N GLU A 22 -4.24 22.44 13.10
CA GLU A 22 -3.95 22.73 11.69
C GLU A 22 -3.58 21.42 10.99
N ALA A 23 -4.11 21.22 9.78
CA ALA A 23 -3.90 20.01 8.97
C ALA A 23 -2.48 19.93 8.41
N THR A 24 -1.50 19.89 9.31
CA THR A 24 -0.09 19.64 8.95
C THR A 24 0.14 18.16 8.76
N GLU A 25 1.05 17.83 7.86
CA GLU A 25 1.36 16.47 7.49
C GLU A 25 2.63 15.95 8.18
N GLU A 26 2.64 14.66 8.47
CA GLU A 26 3.81 13.93 8.94
C GLU A 26 4.03 12.65 8.13
N PHE A 27 5.30 12.29 7.96
CA PHE A 27 5.70 10.99 7.47
C PHE A 27 5.77 10.00 8.62
N VAL A 28 5.30 8.79 8.36
CA VAL A 28 5.60 7.61 9.16
C VAL A 28 6.83 6.96 8.56
N LEU A 29 7.95 6.97 9.26
CA LEU A 29 9.19 6.32 8.82
C LEU A 29 9.41 5.04 9.61
N VAL A 30 9.89 4.00 8.96
CA VAL A 30 10.39 2.78 9.63
C VAL A 30 11.84 2.61 9.26
N GLU A 31 12.71 2.46 10.28
CA GLU A 31 14.13 2.20 10.05
C GLU A 31 14.32 0.80 9.47
N ILE A 32 15.12 0.69 8.41
CA ILE A 32 15.50 -0.60 7.83
C ILE A 32 16.83 -1.01 8.46
N PRO A 33 16.86 -2.07 9.27
CA PRO A 33 18.10 -2.54 9.85
C PRO A 33 19.05 -3.03 8.75
N PRO A 34 20.37 -2.84 8.91
CA PRO A 34 21.35 -3.27 7.93
C PRO A 34 21.44 -4.79 7.79
N ASP A 35 21.13 -5.51 8.87
CA ASP A 35 21.10 -6.97 8.91
C ASP A 35 19.65 -7.48 9.04
N PRO A 36 19.30 -8.62 8.41
CA PRO A 36 17.99 -9.23 8.58
C PRO A 36 17.70 -9.55 10.04
N ILE A 37 16.54 -9.11 10.52
CA ILE A 37 16.04 -9.37 11.87
C ILE A 37 14.88 -10.37 11.76
N ASP A 38 14.86 -11.39 12.62
CA ASP A 38 13.68 -12.25 12.75
C ASP A 38 12.55 -11.47 13.43
N PRO A 39 11.44 -11.18 12.74
CA PRO A 39 10.37 -10.37 13.32
C PRO A 39 9.65 -11.04 14.51
N ASN A 40 9.81 -12.35 14.70
CA ASN A 40 9.23 -13.07 15.84
C ASN A 40 10.17 -13.11 17.05
N ALA A 41 11.41 -12.63 16.92
CA ALA A 41 12.34 -12.57 18.02
C ALA A 41 11.96 -11.43 18.98
N PRO A 42 12.06 -11.64 20.31
CA PRO A 42 11.63 -10.66 21.30
C PRO A 42 12.44 -9.35 21.25
N GLU A 43 13.69 -9.40 20.81
CA GLU A 43 14.54 -8.23 20.59
C GLU A 43 14.13 -7.36 19.39
N SER A 44 13.22 -7.86 18.54
CA SER A 44 12.77 -7.18 17.32
C SER A 44 11.58 -6.25 17.56
N ALA A 45 11.03 -6.24 18.79
CA ALA A 45 9.82 -5.51 19.13
C ALA A 45 9.94 -4.01 18.83
N ASP A 46 11.10 -3.41 19.15
CA ASP A 46 11.35 -1.98 18.93
C ASP A 46 12.09 -1.69 17.62
N ALA A 47 12.52 -2.72 16.87
CA ALA A 47 13.38 -2.56 15.69
C ALA A 47 12.66 -1.91 14.50
N PHE A 48 11.33 -1.97 14.49
CA PHE A 48 10.48 -1.41 13.45
C PHE A 48 9.52 -0.35 13.98
N ASP A 49 9.82 0.21 15.16
CA ASP A 49 8.97 1.25 15.75
C ASP A 49 8.88 2.46 14.80
N PRO A 50 7.66 2.95 14.51
CA PRO A 50 7.48 4.05 13.59
C PRO A 50 8.02 5.36 14.17
N ILE A 51 8.77 6.09 13.36
CA ILE A 51 9.28 7.43 13.64
C ILE A 51 8.41 8.44 12.88
N PHE A 52 7.85 9.40 13.60
CA PHE A 52 7.04 10.45 13.01
C PHE A 52 7.88 11.70 12.71
N VAL A 53 7.92 12.11 11.44
CA VAL A 53 8.74 13.22 10.95
C VAL A 53 7.86 14.25 10.27
N THR A 54 8.05 15.54 10.54
CA THR A 54 7.23 16.58 9.87
C THR A 54 7.47 16.56 8.38
N ALA A 55 6.40 16.61 7.58
CA ALA A 55 6.49 16.64 6.12
C ALA A 55 6.66 18.06 5.55
N GLU A 56 6.42 19.09 6.38
CA GLU A 56 6.35 20.49 5.95
C GLU A 56 7.33 21.38 6.72
N GLY A 57 7.46 22.63 6.24
CA GLY A 57 8.30 23.65 6.87
C GLY A 57 9.78 23.55 6.51
N TYR A 58 10.06 22.99 5.34
CA TYR A 58 11.39 22.97 4.72
C TYR A 58 11.48 24.08 3.68
N ASP A 59 12.71 24.45 3.28
CA ASP A 59 12.94 25.47 2.27
C ASP A 59 13.84 24.94 1.15
N GLY A 60 13.58 25.37 -0.08
CA GLY A 60 14.49 25.19 -1.22
C GLY A 60 14.57 23.74 -1.74
N ASP A 61 15.77 23.27 -2.06
CA ASP A 61 15.96 21.93 -2.66
C ASP A 61 15.51 20.79 -1.73
N LEU A 62 15.58 21.01 -0.41
CA LEU A 62 15.15 20.03 0.58
C LEU A 62 13.62 19.90 0.59
N GLU A 63 12.90 21.03 0.51
CA GLU A 63 11.43 21.05 0.40
C GLU A 63 10.97 20.25 -0.81
N ALA A 64 11.52 20.53 -2.00
CA ALA A 64 11.17 19.82 -3.23
C ALA A 64 11.46 18.32 -3.14
N THR A 65 12.54 17.92 -2.45
CA THR A 65 12.87 16.50 -2.26
C THR A 65 11.87 15.82 -1.33
N ILE A 66 11.49 16.48 -0.25
CA ILE A 66 10.55 15.95 0.75
C ILE A 66 9.14 15.87 0.18
N ASP A 67 8.72 16.86 -0.60
CA ASP A 67 7.42 16.83 -1.29
C ASP A 67 7.31 15.71 -2.32
N ALA A 68 8.43 15.31 -2.93
CA ALA A 68 8.46 14.19 -3.87
C ALA A 68 8.45 12.81 -3.18
N LEU A 69 8.67 12.73 -1.87
CA LEU A 69 8.59 11.47 -1.13
C LEU A 69 7.15 10.97 -1.13
N ALA A 70 6.98 9.73 -1.56
CA ALA A 70 5.70 9.04 -1.44
C ALA A 70 5.86 7.72 -0.70
N PRO A 71 4.75 7.17 -0.17
CA PRO A 71 4.76 5.91 0.56
C PRO A 71 5.45 4.79 -0.23
N GLY A 72 6.20 3.96 0.49
CA GLY A 72 7.04 2.88 0.01
C GLY A 72 8.50 3.25 -0.19
N VAL A 73 8.82 4.51 -0.54
CA VAL A 73 10.17 4.92 -0.92
C VAL A 73 11.16 4.64 0.20
N VAL A 74 12.33 4.11 -0.17
CA VAL A 74 13.46 3.92 0.72
C VAL A 74 14.44 5.06 0.55
N ILE A 75 14.79 5.69 1.65
CA ILE A 75 15.71 6.82 1.72
C ILE A 75 16.88 6.53 2.65
N ASP A 76 18.04 7.12 2.36
CA ASP A 76 19.07 7.36 3.36
C ASP A 76 18.87 8.78 3.87
N GLY A 77 18.76 8.96 5.18
CA GLY A 77 18.37 10.23 5.77
C GLY A 77 19.07 10.52 7.10
N THR A 78 19.16 11.82 7.41
CA THR A 78 19.56 12.31 8.72
C THR A 78 18.40 13.09 9.33
N LEU A 79 17.99 12.70 10.52
CA LEU A 79 16.93 13.31 11.30
C LEU A 79 17.52 14.10 12.46
N ALA A 80 17.09 15.35 12.64
CA ALA A 80 17.33 16.14 13.84
C ALA A 80 16.08 16.15 14.73
N TRP A 81 16.30 16.04 16.04
CA TRP A 81 15.24 15.96 17.02
C TRP A 81 15.12 17.25 17.82
N ASP A 82 13.90 17.80 17.88
CA ASP A 82 13.55 18.97 18.67
C ASP A 82 12.25 18.70 19.44
N ASP A 83 12.32 18.71 20.76
CA ASP A 83 11.18 18.47 21.67
C ASP A 83 10.32 17.23 21.31
N GLY A 84 10.99 16.14 20.92
CA GLY A 84 10.34 14.88 20.53
C GLY A 84 9.78 14.86 19.09
N THR A 85 9.91 15.95 18.34
CA THR A 85 9.59 16.00 16.91
C THR A 85 10.85 15.80 16.09
N ALA A 86 10.82 14.85 15.14
CA ALA A 86 11.89 14.64 14.19
C ALA A 86 11.69 15.48 12.92
N ARG A 87 12.79 15.96 12.34
CA ARG A 87 12.83 16.68 11.06
C ARG A 87 13.99 16.23 10.21
N PHE A 88 13.81 16.19 8.90
CA PHE A 88 14.91 15.91 7.98
C PHE A 88 15.93 17.06 7.98
N THR A 89 17.21 16.71 8.01
CA THR A 89 18.30 17.63 7.67
C THR A 89 18.94 17.27 6.33
N GLU A 90 18.91 15.98 6.01
CA GLU A 90 19.42 15.41 4.76
C GLU A 90 18.53 14.24 4.35
N VAL A 91 18.28 14.08 3.05
CA VAL A 91 17.50 12.98 2.50
C VAL A 91 17.97 12.66 1.08
N GLU A 92 18.17 11.38 0.81
CA GLU A 92 18.50 10.85 -0.51
C GLU A 92 17.64 9.61 -0.78
N THR A 93 17.00 9.55 -1.95
CA THR A 93 16.21 8.37 -2.33
C THR A 93 17.14 7.25 -2.81
N VAL A 94 17.05 6.09 -2.16
CA VAL A 94 17.83 4.89 -2.47
C VAL A 94 17.05 3.94 -3.37
N ARG A 95 15.76 3.75 -3.08
CA ARG A 95 14.88 2.87 -3.87
C ARG A 95 13.47 3.41 -3.95
N GLU A 96 12.95 3.49 -5.16
CA GLU A 96 11.61 4.02 -5.45
C GLU A 96 10.50 2.97 -5.31
N ASP A 97 10.54 2.21 -4.21
CA ASP A 97 9.44 1.34 -3.80
C ASP A 97 8.15 2.16 -3.63
N ARG A 98 6.99 1.54 -3.81
CA ARG A 98 5.69 2.20 -3.64
C ARG A 98 4.76 1.40 -2.73
N PHE A 99 4.16 2.06 -1.75
CA PHE A 99 3.11 1.49 -0.92
C PHE A 99 1.77 2.09 -1.33
N ARG A 100 0.74 1.26 -1.39
CA ARG A 100 -0.64 1.64 -1.71
C ARG A 100 -1.55 1.04 -0.65
N PHE A 101 -2.33 1.89 0.01
CA PHE A 101 -3.30 1.47 1.02
C PHE A 101 -4.70 1.67 0.48
N ALA A 102 -5.52 0.63 0.50
CA ALA A 102 -6.93 0.72 0.12
C ALA A 102 -7.79 -0.07 1.10
N GLY A 103 -8.70 0.63 1.77
CA GLY A 103 -9.64 0.02 2.70
C GLY A 103 -11.02 -0.11 2.08
N ASN A 104 -11.80 -1.08 2.56
CA ASN A 104 -13.18 -1.29 2.16
C ASN A 104 -13.34 -1.50 0.64
N ILE A 105 -12.41 -2.23 0.04
CA ILE A 105 -12.47 -2.52 -1.39
C ILE A 105 -13.46 -3.65 -1.68
N GLU A 106 -14.17 -3.52 -2.79
CA GLU A 106 -15.06 -4.56 -3.29
C GLU A 106 -14.33 -5.45 -4.31
N GLY A 107 -14.82 -6.66 -4.52
CA GLY A 107 -14.34 -7.51 -5.62
C GLY A 107 -12.87 -7.95 -5.50
N ILE A 108 -12.42 -8.31 -4.29
CA ILE A 108 -11.07 -8.85 -4.13
C ILE A 108 -10.87 -10.11 -5.01
N PHE A 109 -9.69 -10.24 -5.61
CA PHE A 109 -9.39 -11.35 -6.50
C PHE A 109 -9.55 -12.72 -5.80
N GLU A 110 -10.13 -13.68 -6.53
CA GLU A 110 -10.53 -14.99 -6.03
C GLU A 110 -9.38 -15.74 -5.32
N ALA A 111 -8.16 -15.65 -5.87
CA ALA A 111 -7.00 -16.30 -5.28
C ALA A 111 -6.69 -15.86 -3.83
N ALA A 112 -7.02 -14.62 -3.44
CA ALA A 112 -6.89 -14.17 -2.05
C ALA A 112 -7.95 -14.82 -1.17
N VAL A 113 -9.18 -14.92 -1.65
CA VAL A 113 -10.30 -15.54 -0.92
C VAL A 113 -10.06 -17.03 -0.72
N GLU A 114 -9.61 -17.73 -1.76
CA GLU A 114 -9.25 -19.14 -1.69
C GLU A 114 -8.10 -19.39 -0.71
N ALA A 115 -7.02 -18.60 -0.81
CA ALA A 115 -5.89 -18.69 0.10
C ALA A 115 -6.31 -18.43 1.55
N TRP A 116 -7.17 -17.44 1.79
CA TRP A 116 -7.71 -17.15 3.11
C TRP A 116 -8.56 -18.29 3.66
N ASN A 117 -9.43 -18.87 2.84
CA ASN A 117 -10.25 -20.01 3.24
C ASN A 117 -9.40 -21.23 3.62
N ALA A 118 -8.30 -21.46 2.91
CA ALA A 118 -7.33 -22.51 3.26
C ALA A 118 -6.66 -22.23 4.63
N ILE A 119 -6.11 -21.02 4.82
CA ILE A 119 -5.48 -20.60 6.09
C ILE A 119 -6.47 -20.77 7.27
N ARG A 120 -7.72 -20.38 7.08
CA ARG A 120 -8.78 -20.51 8.10
C ARG A 120 -9.16 -21.95 8.38
N ALA A 121 -9.15 -22.82 7.37
CA ALA A 121 -9.40 -24.25 7.55
C ALA A 121 -8.31 -24.91 8.40
N ASP A 122 -7.07 -24.45 8.26
CA ASP A 122 -5.91 -24.92 9.04
C ASP A 122 -5.83 -24.28 10.44
N GLY A 123 -6.71 -23.32 10.74
CA GLY A 123 -6.76 -22.63 12.03
C GLY A 123 -5.64 -21.62 12.24
N GLU A 124 -4.97 -21.20 11.17
CA GLU A 124 -3.89 -20.22 11.20
C GLU A 124 -4.45 -18.78 11.16
N ALA A 125 -3.74 -17.85 11.78
CA ALA A 125 -4.09 -16.42 11.78
C ALA A 125 -3.36 -15.62 10.69
N PHE A 126 -2.37 -16.24 10.06
CA PHE A 126 -1.50 -15.66 9.06
C PHE A 126 -1.16 -16.71 8.01
N GLY A 127 -1.00 -16.29 6.76
CA GLY A 127 -0.45 -17.16 5.73
C GLY A 127 0.14 -16.39 4.56
N SER A 128 0.83 -17.12 3.69
CA SER A 128 1.49 -16.52 2.52
C SER A 128 1.37 -17.41 1.29
N VAL A 129 1.22 -16.79 0.12
CA VAL A 129 1.13 -17.45 -1.18
C VAL A 129 1.98 -16.70 -2.20
N THR A 130 2.73 -17.42 -3.03
CA THR A 130 3.43 -16.81 -4.18
C THR A 130 2.51 -16.76 -5.38
N THR A 131 2.27 -15.56 -5.92
CA THR A 131 1.48 -15.36 -7.13
C THR A 131 2.35 -15.59 -8.37
N ARG A 132 1.70 -15.97 -9.48
CA ARG A 132 2.37 -16.28 -10.74
C ARG A 132 1.71 -15.57 -11.91
N SER A 133 2.48 -15.28 -12.95
CA SER A 133 1.98 -14.79 -14.23
C SER A 133 1.27 -15.88 -15.02
N THR A 134 0.68 -15.52 -16.15
CA THR A 134 0.11 -16.44 -17.14
C THR A 134 1.11 -17.48 -17.65
N ASP A 135 2.40 -17.13 -17.65
CA ASP A 135 3.50 -18.00 -18.07
C ASP A 135 4.03 -18.87 -16.92
N GLY A 136 3.43 -18.76 -15.73
CA GLY A 136 3.81 -19.52 -14.53
C GLY A 136 4.99 -18.92 -13.76
N GLU A 137 5.51 -17.77 -14.16
CA GLU A 137 6.63 -17.10 -13.51
C GLU A 137 6.18 -16.39 -12.23
N PRO A 138 6.89 -16.52 -11.10
CA PRO A 138 6.57 -15.78 -9.88
C PRO A 138 6.58 -14.27 -10.13
N ASN A 139 5.48 -13.59 -9.81
CA ASN A 139 5.34 -12.14 -10.03
C ASN A 139 5.01 -11.34 -8.76
N GLY A 140 4.70 -12.02 -7.66
CA GLY A 140 4.46 -11.39 -6.36
C GLY A 140 4.37 -12.38 -5.21
N ALA A 141 4.31 -11.84 -4.01
CA ALA A 141 4.03 -12.56 -2.77
C ALA A 141 2.81 -11.92 -2.10
N LEU A 142 1.84 -12.75 -1.74
CA LEU A 142 0.62 -12.37 -1.04
C LEU A 142 0.74 -12.84 0.40
N TYR A 143 0.54 -11.92 1.35
CA TYR A 143 0.46 -12.20 2.78
C TYR A 143 -0.93 -11.86 3.28
N LEU A 144 -1.52 -12.73 4.08
CA LEU A 144 -2.88 -12.59 4.57
C LEU A 144 -2.88 -12.57 6.10
N PHE A 145 -3.53 -11.57 6.67
CA PHE A 145 -3.64 -11.37 8.11
C PHE A 145 -5.11 -11.40 8.50
N ALA A 146 -5.46 -12.16 9.54
CA ALA A 146 -6.78 -12.10 10.13
C ALA A 146 -7.11 -10.69 10.63
N ASP A 147 -8.26 -10.16 10.23
CA ASP A 147 -8.77 -8.88 10.76
C ASP A 147 -9.96 -9.19 11.67
N GLY A 148 -9.65 -9.42 12.94
CA GLY A 148 -10.58 -9.94 13.94
C GLY A 148 -11.25 -8.86 14.79
N PRO A 149 -12.39 -9.16 15.44
CA PRO A 149 -13.05 -8.23 16.33
C PRO A 149 -12.15 -7.90 17.53
N GLY A 150 -11.65 -6.66 17.59
CA GLY A 150 -10.79 -6.18 18.68
C GLY A 150 -9.57 -5.38 18.23
N GLY A 151 -9.27 -5.35 16.92
CA GLY A 151 -8.21 -4.52 16.34
C GLY A 151 -8.62 -4.01 14.95
N ASP A 152 -7.80 -3.15 14.38
CA ASP A 152 -7.88 -2.74 12.97
C ASP A 152 -6.51 -3.00 12.34
N THR A 153 -6.33 -4.24 11.84
CA THR A 153 -5.04 -4.68 11.30
C THR A 153 -4.59 -3.79 10.13
N PHE A 154 -5.55 -3.27 9.36
CA PHE A 154 -5.26 -2.37 8.25
C PHE A 154 -4.69 -1.04 8.76
N ALA A 155 -5.30 -0.44 9.77
CA ALA A 155 -4.80 0.78 10.38
C ALA A 155 -3.44 0.57 11.05
N GLU A 156 -3.22 -0.58 11.69
CA GLU A 156 -1.94 -0.92 12.33
C GLU A 156 -0.80 -1.13 11.32
N LEU A 157 -1.07 -1.82 10.21
CA LEU A 157 -0.15 -1.92 9.07
C LEU A 157 0.15 -0.54 8.50
N ARG A 158 -0.88 0.26 8.20
CA ARG A 158 -0.71 1.60 7.63
C ARG A 158 0.11 2.53 8.54
N ALA A 159 -0.07 2.41 9.86
CA ALA A 159 0.67 3.18 10.85
C ALA A 159 2.09 2.64 11.14
N GLY A 160 2.54 1.57 10.47
CA GLY A 160 3.84 0.94 10.71
C GLY A 160 3.96 0.21 12.06
N ARG A 161 2.85 -0.04 12.77
CA ARG A 161 2.88 -0.78 14.05
C ARG A 161 2.97 -2.28 13.83
N ILE A 162 2.39 -2.77 12.74
CA ILE A 162 2.66 -4.12 12.23
C ILE A 162 3.68 -3.95 11.10
N PRO A 163 4.90 -4.52 11.22
CA PRO A 163 5.98 -4.23 10.30
C PRO A 163 5.79 -4.96 8.96
N ILE A 164 5.86 -4.20 7.86
CA ILE A 164 5.84 -4.73 6.48
C ILE A 164 7.27 -5.04 6.01
N GLU A 165 8.27 -4.42 6.63
CA GLU A 165 9.70 -4.51 6.31
C GLU A 165 10.19 -5.94 6.20
N PRO A 166 9.87 -6.87 7.13
CA PRO A 166 10.30 -8.26 7.04
C PRO A 166 9.72 -9.00 5.81
N LEU A 167 8.52 -8.63 5.38
CA LEU A 167 7.87 -9.24 4.20
C LEU A 167 8.59 -8.81 2.92
N VAL A 168 8.92 -7.53 2.82
CA VAL A 168 9.63 -6.98 1.67
C VAL A 168 11.09 -7.43 1.66
N ALA A 169 11.74 -7.51 2.83
CA ALA A 169 13.09 -8.05 2.98
C ALA A 169 13.17 -9.48 2.44
N ARG A 170 12.26 -10.36 2.86
CA ARG A 170 12.18 -11.74 2.38
C ARG A 170 12.03 -11.84 0.86
N VAL A 171 11.24 -10.94 0.25
CA VAL A 171 11.09 -10.88 -1.21
C VAL A 171 12.39 -10.44 -1.88
N ASN A 172 13.05 -9.40 -1.37
CA ASN A 172 14.29 -8.90 -1.92
C ASN A 172 15.43 -9.93 -1.79
N GLU A 173 15.56 -10.61 -0.65
CA GLU A 173 16.54 -11.69 -0.46
C GLU A 173 16.32 -12.84 -1.45
N ARG A 174 15.07 -13.16 -1.78
CA ARG A 174 14.73 -14.24 -2.71
C ARG A 174 15.02 -13.86 -4.17
N LEU A 175 14.80 -12.60 -4.54
CA LEU A 175 15.00 -12.11 -5.91
C LEU A 175 16.45 -11.73 -6.19
N ASP A 176 17.20 -11.31 -5.16
CA ASP A 176 18.59 -10.86 -5.25
C ASP A 176 18.76 -9.76 -6.33
N ASP A 177 17.85 -8.79 -6.34
CA ASP A 177 17.86 -7.66 -7.25
C ASP A 177 17.43 -6.35 -6.57
N ASP A 178 17.84 -5.22 -7.14
CA ASP A 178 17.58 -3.87 -6.62
C ASP A 178 16.34 -3.19 -7.24
N ARG A 179 15.51 -3.92 -8.00
CA ARG A 179 14.35 -3.31 -8.66
C ARG A 179 13.31 -2.83 -7.65
N PRO A 180 12.63 -1.71 -7.93
CA PRO A 180 11.61 -1.19 -7.03
C PRO A 180 10.42 -2.15 -6.95
N ARG A 181 9.90 -2.32 -5.73
CA ARG A 181 8.71 -3.13 -5.45
C ARG A 181 7.49 -2.23 -5.32
N GLU A 182 6.33 -2.77 -5.65
CA GLU A 182 5.06 -2.14 -5.27
C GLU A 182 4.35 -3.04 -4.26
N VAL A 183 3.94 -2.47 -3.13
CA VAL A 183 3.26 -3.16 -2.04
C VAL A 183 1.85 -2.61 -1.91
N PHE A 184 0.88 -3.50 -2.06
CA PHE A 184 -0.53 -3.18 -1.90
C PHE A 184 -1.03 -3.73 -0.58
N VAL A 185 -1.49 -2.85 0.30
CA VAL A 185 -2.16 -3.22 1.56
C VAL A 185 -3.64 -2.99 1.33
N LEU A 186 -4.41 -4.08 1.24
CA LEU A 186 -5.82 -4.01 0.87
C LEU A 186 -6.69 -4.66 1.95
N ARG A 187 -7.77 -3.99 2.35
CA ARG A 187 -8.80 -4.53 3.25
C ARG A 187 -10.11 -4.69 2.46
N PRO A 188 -10.51 -5.92 2.10
CA PRO A 188 -11.79 -6.18 1.46
C PRO A 188 -12.97 -5.83 2.38
N ALA A 189 -14.07 -5.33 1.82
CA ALA A 189 -15.29 -5.01 2.56
C ALA A 189 -16.00 -6.26 3.08
N ASP A 190 -16.01 -7.34 2.29
CA ASP A 190 -16.80 -8.54 2.54
C ASP A 190 -16.05 -9.64 3.29
N HIS A 191 -14.76 -9.44 3.61
CA HIS A 191 -13.92 -10.48 4.18
C HIS A 191 -13.13 -10.00 5.40
N PRO A 192 -13.03 -10.81 6.48
CA PRO A 192 -12.36 -10.44 7.72
C PRO A 192 -10.85 -10.70 7.66
N PHE A 193 -10.18 -10.16 6.64
CA PHE A 193 -8.73 -10.21 6.50
C PHE A 193 -8.18 -8.94 5.86
N VAL A 194 -6.91 -8.65 6.12
CA VAL A 194 -6.13 -7.66 5.39
C VAL A 194 -5.04 -8.39 4.63
N LEU A 195 -4.83 -8.02 3.36
CA LEU A 195 -3.77 -8.58 2.55
C LEU A 195 -2.65 -7.56 2.37
N VAL A 196 -1.41 -8.06 2.35
CA VAL A 196 -0.23 -7.32 1.91
C VAL A 196 0.33 -8.05 0.69
N HIS A 197 0.23 -7.44 -0.48
CA HIS A 197 0.72 -7.99 -1.72
C HIS A 197 1.97 -7.26 -2.18
N VAL A 198 3.12 -7.94 -2.05
CA VAL A 198 4.42 -7.45 -2.54
C VAL A 198 4.61 -7.90 -3.98
N VAL A 199 4.45 -6.98 -4.92
CA VAL A 199 4.67 -7.21 -6.36
C VAL A 199 6.13 -7.00 -6.70
N PHE A 200 6.73 -7.93 -7.45
CA PHE A 200 8.16 -7.96 -7.70
C PHE A 200 8.64 -6.89 -8.68
N ASP A 201 7.76 -6.43 -9.56
CA ASP A 201 8.03 -5.37 -10.53
C ASP A 201 6.93 -4.32 -10.45
N ARG A 202 7.27 -3.15 -9.90
CA ARG A 202 6.36 -1.99 -9.78
C ARG A 202 5.81 -1.56 -11.14
N ASP A 203 6.60 -1.68 -12.20
CA ASP A 203 6.22 -1.26 -13.55
C ASP A 203 5.67 -2.43 -14.38
N GLY A 204 5.55 -3.61 -13.76
CA GLY A 204 5.01 -4.83 -14.35
C GLY A 204 3.49 -4.85 -14.49
N VAL A 205 3.01 -5.82 -15.28
CA VAL A 205 1.59 -5.99 -15.61
C VAL A 205 0.74 -6.15 -14.35
N LEU A 206 1.17 -6.98 -13.39
CA LEU A 206 0.42 -7.23 -12.16
C LEU A 206 0.19 -5.94 -11.35
N ALA A 207 1.24 -5.15 -11.13
CA ALA A 207 1.14 -3.89 -10.39
C ALA A 207 0.22 -2.89 -11.08
N ARG A 208 0.26 -2.84 -12.42
CA ARG A 208 -0.67 -2.02 -13.21
C ARG A 208 -2.11 -2.50 -13.08
N THR A 209 -2.36 -3.81 -13.23
CA THR A 209 -3.71 -4.38 -13.11
C THR A 209 -4.32 -4.07 -11.74
N ILE A 210 -3.58 -4.25 -10.65
CA ILE A 210 -4.09 -3.96 -9.31
C ILE A 210 -4.43 -2.47 -9.15
N ARG A 211 -3.57 -1.57 -9.66
CA ARG A 211 -3.85 -0.13 -9.62
C ARG A 211 -5.11 0.23 -10.39
N ASP A 212 -5.29 -0.34 -11.58
CA ASP A 212 -6.44 -0.08 -12.43
C ASP A 212 -7.72 -0.69 -11.83
N THR A 213 -7.65 -1.88 -11.21
CA THR A 213 -8.82 -2.56 -10.62
C THR A 213 -9.38 -1.80 -9.41
N TYR A 214 -8.52 -1.19 -8.60
CA TYR A 214 -8.93 -0.53 -7.36
C TYR A 214 -8.70 0.99 -7.36
N ASP A 215 -8.53 1.58 -8.56
CA ASP A 215 -8.34 3.02 -8.77
C ASP A 215 -7.23 3.66 -7.90
N LEU A 216 -6.15 2.93 -7.64
CA LEU A 216 -5.08 3.34 -6.71
C LEU A 216 -4.09 4.35 -7.32
N GLY A 217 -4.36 4.79 -8.54
CA GLY A 217 -3.67 5.85 -9.27
C GLY A 217 -2.20 5.56 -9.61
N SER A 218 -1.66 6.31 -10.57
CA SER A 218 -0.23 6.40 -10.83
C SER A 218 0.42 7.51 -9.99
N GLY A 219 0.28 7.46 -8.66
CA GLY A 219 1.07 8.31 -7.75
C GLY A 219 0.94 9.84 -7.87
N LEU A 220 -0.01 10.38 -8.64
CA LEU A 220 -0.20 11.83 -8.76
C LEU A 220 -1.62 12.32 -8.38
N ALA A 221 -2.54 11.39 -8.05
CA ALA A 221 -3.97 11.70 -7.88
C ALA A 221 -4.48 11.61 -6.43
N ALA A 222 -3.66 11.21 -5.46
CA ALA A 222 -4.08 11.03 -4.06
C ALA A 222 -4.23 12.35 -3.28
N GLY A 223 -4.40 13.49 -3.96
CA GLY A 223 -4.52 14.82 -3.34
C GLY A 223 -5.75 15.61 -3.77
N LEU A 224 -6.78 14.96 -4.33
CA LEU A 224 -7.99 15.67 -4.80
C LEU A 224 -9.32 15.06 -4.38
N ASP A 225 -9.35 14.03 -3.53
CA ASP A 225 -10.61 13.44 -3.05
C ASP A 225 -10.80 13.68 -1.56
N ASP A 226 -10.79 14.96 -1.15
CA ASP A 226 -11.32 15.42 0.13
C ASP A 226 -11.49 16.95 0.05
N GLY A 227 -12.61 17.40 -0.53
CA GLY A 227 -12.92 18.82 -0.68
C GLY A 227 -14.31 19.11 -1.23
N ASP A 228 -15.28 19.14 -0.30
CA ASP A 228 -16.57 19.85 -0.30
C ASP A 228 -17.60 19.63 -1.44
N GLU A 229 -18.77 19.14 -1.01
CA GLU A 229 -20.05 19.19 -1.71
C GLU A 229 -20.59 20.64 -1.88
N GLU A 230 -21.52 20.80 -2.84
CA GLU A 230 -22.62 21.79 -2.92
C GLU A 230 -22.55 22.93 -3.98
N THR A 231 -23.33 22.69 -5.05
CA THR A 231 -24.27 23.60 -5.74
C THR A 231 -23.79 24.67 -6.74
N ALA A 232 -24.17 24.46 -8.02
CA ALA A 232 -24.84 25.49 -8.83
C ALA A 232 -25.64 24.81 -9.94
N GLY A 233 -26.97 24.99 -9.91
CA GLY A 233 -27.88 24.52 -10.96
C GLY A 233 -27.74 25.33 -12.25
N ASP A 234 -28.05 24.68 -13.37
CA ASP A 234 -28.45 25.33 -14.60
C ASP A 234 -29.54 24.49 -15.28
N ASP A 235 -30.73 25.09 -15.35
CA ASP A 235 -31.89 24.65 -16.10
C ASP A 235 -31.69 24.94 -17.59
N GLY A 236 -31.86 23.95 -18.47
CA GLY A 236 -31.68 24.14 -19.92
C GLY A 236 -32.27 23.04 -20.81
N ALA A 237 -33.60 22.91 -20.76
CA ALA A 237 -34.55 22.46 -21.79
C ALA A 237 -34.08 21.85 -23.14
N ASP A 238 -34.69 20.69 -23.43
CA ASP A 238 -35.29 20.22 -24.71
C ASP A 238 -34.45 20.16 -26.01
N ASP A 239 -34.27 18.97 -26.59
CA ASP A 239 -34.81 18.65 -27.94
C ASP A 239 -34.79 17.14 -28.26
N ASP A 240 -35.81 16.77 -29.03
CA ASP A 240 -36.31 15.51 -29.55
C ASP A 240 -35.34 14.75 -30.49
N GLY A 241 -35.49 13.42 -30.56
CA GLY A 241 -34.67 12.60 -31.45
C GLY A 241 -34.97 11.10 -31.37
N THR A 242 -36.19 10.72 -31.71
CA THR A 242 -36.63 9.33 -31.92
C THR A 242 -35.85 8.66 -33.06
N VAL A 243 -35.27 7.47 -32.85
CA VAL A 243 -35.16 6.43 -33.91
C VAL A 243 -35.26 5.03 -33.30
N GLU A 244 -36.17 4.26 -33.90
CA GLU A 244 -36.53 2.85 -33.75
C GLU A 244 -35.32 1.91 -34.04
N ASP A 245 -35.16 0.85 -33.24
CA ASP A 245 -35.50 -0.56 -33.55
C ASP A 245 -34.49 -1.22 -34.51
N ASP A 246 -33.76 -2.20 -34.01
CA ASP A 246 -33.49 -3.46 -34.73
C ASP A 246 -32.98 -4.49 -33.73
N ALA A 247 -33.80 -5.52 -33.55
CA ALA A 247 -33.49 -6.75 -32.87
C ALA A 247 -32.54 -7.59 -33.73
N ASP A 248 -31.55 -8.22 -33.12
CA ASP A 248 -31.02 -9.49 -33.62
C ASP A 248 -30.65 -10.39 -32.44
N GLU A 249 -31.35 -11.51 -32.44
CA GLU A 249 -31.24 -12.71 -31.62
C GLU A 249 -30.09 -13.57 -32.20
N ASP A 250 -29.21 -14.12 -31.36
CA ASP A 250 -28.74 -15.52 -31.43
C ASP A 250 -27.39 -15.70 -30.71
N GLY A 251 -27.27 -16.83 -30.00
CA GLY A 251 -25.96 -17.41 -29.69
C GLY A 251 -25.72 -17.80 -28.24
N SER A 252 -26.54 -18.70 -27.71
CA SER A 252 -26.19 -19.56 -26.59
C SER A 252 -24.90 -20.35 -26.85
N ASP A 253 -23.92 -20.26 -25.94
CA ASP A 253 -22.95 -21.35 -25.73
C ASP A 253 -22.63 -21.48 -24.24
N ASP A 254 -23.17 -22.58 -23.70
CA ASP A 254 -23.02 -23.12 -22.36
C ASP A 254 -21.63 -23.78 -22.26
N PHE A 255 -20.74 -23.25 -21.43
CA PHE A 255 -19.42 -23.85 -21.20
C PHE A 255 -19.31 -24.38 -19.77
N ASP A 256 -19.65 -25.66 -19.65
CA ASP A 256 -19.54 -26.51 -18.47
C ASP A 256 -18.06 -26.88 -18.20
N LEU A 257 -17.48 -26.39 -17.10
CA LEU A 257 -16.13 -26.78 -16.64
C LEU A 257 -16.23 -27.70 -15.43
N ARG A 258 -16.58 -28.96 -15.70
CA ARG A 258 -16.32 -30.10 -14.82
C ARG A 258 -15.74 -31.26 -15.63
N ASP A 259 -14.43 -31.26 -15.86
CA ASP A 259 -13.63 -32.49 -15.97
C ASP A 259 -12.12 -32.16 -16.09
N ARG A 260 -11.33 -32.43 -15.03
CA ARG A 260 -10.26 -33.45 -15.08
C ARG A 260 -9.32 -33.38 -13.86
N LEU A 261 -9.46 -34.44 -13.07
CA LEU A 261 -8.46 -35.28 -12.40
C LEU A 261 -6.97 -34.93 -12.61
#